data_AF-A0A3B9F3X0-F1
#
_entry.id   AF-A0A3B9F3X0-F1
#
_cell.length_a   1.000
_cell.length_b   1.000
_cell.length_c   1.000
_cell.angle_alpha   90.00
_cell.angle_beta   90.00
_cell.angle_gamma   90.00
#
_symmetry.space_group_name_H-M   'P 1'
#
loop_
_entity.id
_entity.type
_entity.pdbx_description
1 polymer ?
#
loop_
_entity_poly.entity_id
_entity_poly.type
_entity_poly.pdbx_seq_one_letter_code
_entity_poly.pdbx_strand_id
1 'polypeptide(L)'
;MSNEFLDRHIGPNQAEIDAMLSAIGCDSVEQVVARTVPESILFGNRMEVEEGLTERDSLALAKKLAGQNQLFSNFIGQGYYGTLMPTVIQRNILENPGWYTAYT
;
A
#
# COMPACT_ATOMS: atom_id res chain seq x y z
N MET A 1 -3.10 -19.06 1.71
CA MET A 1 -3.74 -17.77 1.35
C MET A 1 -3.06 -17.23 0.10
N SER A 2 -3.73 -16.41 -0.68
CA SER A 2 -3.19 -15.94 -1.97
C SER A 2 -2.16 -14.84 -1.75
N ASN A 3 -0.92 -15.03 -2.22
CA ASN A 3 0.13 -14.00 -2.24
C ASN A 3 -0.06 -12.97 -3.39
N GLU A 4 -1.21 -13.01 -4.09
CA GLU A 4 -1.48 -12.20 -5.29
C GLU A 4 -1.15 -10.72 -5.13
N PHE A 5 -1.49 -10.08 -4.00
CA PHE A 5 -1.16 -8.67 -3.81
C PHE A 5 0.34 -8.44 -3.67
N LEU A 6 1.05 -9.31 -2.94
CA LEU A 6 2.50 -9.20 -2.77
C LEU A 6 3.22 -9.32 -4.12
N ASP A 7 2.81 -10.28 -4.95
CA ASP A 7 3.41 -10.52 -6.26
C ASP A 7 3.15 -9.39 -7.27
N ARG A 8 2.09 -8.59 -7.08
CA ARG A 8 1.81 -7.38 -7.89
C ARG A 8 2.45 -6.12 -7.33
N HIS A 9 2.68 -6.07 -6.02
CA HIS A 9 3.20 -4.89 -5.34
C HIS A 9 4.74 -4.88 -5.34
N ILE A 10 5.36 -6.04 -5.13
CA ILE A 10 6.80 -6.24 -5.17
C ILE A 10 7.19 -6.52 -6.61
N GLY A 11 7.89 -5.57 -7.24
CA GLY A 11 8.29 -5.68 -8.65
C GLY A 11 9.24 -6.84 -8.96
N PRO A 12 10.36 -6.99 -8.22
CA PRO A 12 11.34 -8.04 -8.51
C PRO A 12 10.79 -9.45 -8.29
N ASN A 13 10.90 -10.28 -9.32
CA ASN A 13 10.66 -11.71 -9.20
C ASN A 13 11.89 -12.46 -8.66
N GLN A 14 11.78 -13.77 -8.42
CA GLN A 14 12.86 -14.56 -7.83
C GLN A 14 14.16 -14.51 -8.65
N ALA A 15 14.10 -14.59 -9.98
CA ALA A 15 15.30 -14.56 -10.81
C ALA A 15 16.00 -13.19 -10.78
N GLU A 16 15.21 -12.10 -10.69
CA GLU A 16 15.75 -10.76 -10.52
C GLU A 16 16.35 -10.57 -9.13
N ILE A 17 15.72 -11.11 -8.08
CA ILE A 17 16.25 -11.13 -6.72
C ILE A 17 17.59 -11.87 -6.68
N ASP A 18 17.68 -13.07 -7.26
CA ASP A 18 18.92 -13.86 -7.30
C ASP A 18 20.05 -13.12 -8.03
N ALA A 19 19.72 -12.45 -9.15
CA ALA A 19 20.68 -11.63 -9.89
C ALA A 19 21.18 -10.42 -9.07
N MET A 20 20.27 -9.73 -8.37
CA MET A 20 20.63 -8.60 -7.50
C MET A 20 21.49 -9.05 -6.30
N LEU A 21 21.14 -10.18 -5.67
CA LEU A 21 21.89 -10.76 -4.56
C LEU A 21 23.32 -11.14 -4.98
N SER A 22 23.47 -11.78 -6.14
CA SER A 22 24.78 -12.11 -6.72
C SER A 22 25.63 -10.86 -6.98
N ALA A 23 25.02 -9.78 -7.50
CA ALA A 23 25.73 -8.53 -7.78
C ALA A 23 26.31 -7.86 -6.52
N ILE A 24 25.71 -8.09 -5.36
CA ILE A 24 26.16 -7.56 -4.06
C ILE A 24 26.87 -8.62 -3.19
N GLY A 25 27.16 -9.81 -3.73
CA GLY A 25 27.84 -10.88 -3.01
C GLY A 25 27.11 -11.36 -1.76
N CYS A 26 25.79 -11.48 -1.86
CA CYS A 26 24.92 -12.05 -0.82
C CYS A 26 24.16 -13.27 -1.37
N ASP A 27 23.82 -14.19 -0.48
CA ASP A 27 23.14 -15.45 -0.78
C ASP A 27 21.63 -15.39 -0.47
N SER A 28 21.19 -14.40 0.33
CA SER A 28 19.79 -14.22 0.69
C SER A 28 19.46 -12.79 1.10
N VAL A 29 18.17 -12.44 1.09
CA VAL A 29 17.67 -11.13 1.57
C VAL A 29 17.95 -10.95 3.07
N GLU A 30 17.83 -12.02 3.86
CA GLU A 30 18.13 -12.01 5.30
C GLU A 30 19.60 -11.65 5.55
N GLN A 31 20.52 -12.15 4.72
CA GLN A 31 21.93 -11.79 4.82
C GLN A 31 22.16 -10.31 4.49
N VAL A 32 21.44 -9.75 3.50
CA VAL A 32 21.48 -8.31 3.19
C VAL A 32 21.02 -7.48 4.39
N VAL A 33 19.90 -7.87 5.02
CA VAL A 33 19.38 -7.20 6.21
C VAL A 33 20.39 -7.26 7.36
N ALA A 34 20.94 -8.43 7.67
CA ALA A 34 21.91 -8.60 8.76
C ALA A 34 23.22 -7.82 8.55
N ARG A 35 23.65 -7.63 7.29
CA ARG A 35 24.82 -6.81 6.95
C ARG A 35 24.55 -5.31 7.00
N THR A 36 23.29 -4.89 6.88
CA THR A 36 22.90 -3.48 6.73
C THR A 36 22.36 -2.87 8.01
N VAL A 37 21.54 -3.61 8.76
CA VAL A 37 20.88 -3.13 9.98
C VAL A 37 21.65 -3.66 11.19
N PRO A 38 22.16 -2.80 12.08
CA PRO A 38 22.82 -3.25 13.31
C PRO A 38 21.89 -4.11 14.16
N GLU A 39 22.41 -5.23 14.66
CA GLU A 39 21.66 -6.20 15.48
C GLU A 39 21.01 -5.53 16.71
N SER A 40 21.67 -4.54 17.30
CA SER A 40 21.17 -3.81 18.48
C SER A 40 19.85 -3.07 18.27
N ILE A 41 19.48 -2.81 17.01
CA ILE A 41 18.22 -2.12 16.65
C ILE A 41 17.34 -2.97 15.72
N LEU A 42 17.76 -4.18 15.37
CA LEU A 42 16.97 -5.06 14.51
C LEU A 42 15.78 -5.60 15.30
N PHE A 43 14.57 -5.37 14.78
CA PHE A 43 13.36 -5.93 15.37
C PHE A 43 13.29 -7.43 15.09
N GLY A 44 13.62 -8.25 16.08
CA GLY A 44 13.77 -9.70 15.95
C GLY A 44 12.47 -10.52 15.94
N ASN A 45 11.32 -9.89 16.17
CA ASN A 45 10.03 -10.56 16.21
C ASN A 45 9.23 -10.29 14.93
N ARG A 46 8.26 -11.15 14.63
CA ARG A 46 7.25 -10.85 13.61
C ARG A 46 6.32 -9.74 14.16
N MET A 47 5.92 -8.80 13.31
CA MET A 47 4.90 -7.82 13.68
C MET A 47 3.61 -8.54 14.11
N GLU A 48 3.02 -8.09 15.21
CA GLU A 48 1.74 -8.59 15.73
C GLU A 48 0.58 -7.98 14.92
N VAL A 49 0.42 -8.47 13.69
CA VAL A 49 -0.66 -8.07 12.78
C VAL A 49 -1.41 -9.31 12.28
N GLU A 50 -2.70 -9.12 11.97
CA GLU A 50 -3.52 -10.15 11.35
C GLU A 50 -2.94 -10.57 9.98
N GLU A 51 -3.33 -11.76 9.53
CA GLU A 51 -2.92 -12.23 8.21
C GLU A 51 -3.48 -11.33 7.10
N GLY A 52 -2.67 -11.14 6.05
CA GLY A 52 -3.04 -10.26 4.95
C GLY A 52 -4.31 -10.73 4.24
N LEU A 53 -5.19 -9.77 3.92
CA LEU A 53 -6.37 -10.02 3.10
C LEU A 53 -6.00 -10.04 1.62
N THR A 54 -6.81 -10.76 0.82
CA THR A 54 -6.76 -10.59 -0.64
C THR A 54 -7.22 -9.18 -1.03
N GLU A 55 -6.85 -8.69 -2.23
CA GLU A 55 -7.31 -7.39 -2.71
C GLU A 55 -8.84 -7.31 -2.79
N ARG A 56 -9.50 -8.41 -3.16
CA ARG A 56 -10.96 -8.50 -3.21
C ARG A 56 -11.57 -8.36 -1.82
N ASP A 57 -11.02 -9.09 -0.85
CA ASP A 57 -11.56 -9.12 0.52
C ASP A 57 -11.30 -7.80 1.25
N SER A 58 -10.14 -7.17 1.01
CA SER A 58 -9.83 -5.85 1.57
C SER A 58 -10.81 -4.78 1.07
N LEU A 59 -11.14 -4.78 -0.23
CA LEU A 59 -12.16 -3.88 -0.78
C LEU A 59 -13.56 -4.17 -0.22
N ALA A 60 -13.92 -5.44 -0.05
CA ALA A 60 -15.20 -5.83 0.54
C ALA A 60 -15.32 -5.37 2.00
N LEU A 61 -14.25 -5.54 2.79
CA LEU A 61 -14.19 -5.06 4.17
C LEU A 61 -14.28 -3.53 4.23
N ALA A 62 -13.53 -2.82 3.40
CA ALA A 62 -13.57 -1.36 3.34
C ALA A 62 -14.98 -0.84 3.02
N LYS A 63 -15.67 -1.47 2.05
CA LYS A 63 -17.07 -1.14 1.72
C LYS A 63 -18.02 -1.41 2.88
N LYS A 64 -17.84 -2.54 3.59
CA LYS A 64 -18.65 -2.89 4.76
C LYS A 64 -18.50 -1.86 5.88
N LEU A 65 -17.28 -1.43 6.17
CA LEU A 65 -16.99 -0.40 7.18
C LEU A 65 -17.53 0.96 6.75
N ALA A 66 -17.29 1.38 5.51
CA ALA A 66 -17.80 2.63 4.97
C ALA A 66 -19.35 2.71 5.00
N GLY A 67 -20.03 1.58 4.83
CA GLY A 67 -21.50 1.50 4.93
C GLY A 67 -22.08 1.76 6.32
N GLN A 68 -21.25 1.83 7.37
CA GLN A 68 -21.68 2.23 8.72
C GLN A 68 -21.75 3.75 8.90
N ASN A 69 -21.15 4.52 7.98
CA ASN A 69 -21.18 5.97 8.03
C ASN A 69 -22.56 6.52 7.64
N GLN A 70 -22.95 7.62 8.28
CA GLN A 70 -24.19 8.34 7.96
C GLN A 70 -23.89 9.58 7.14
N LEU A 71 -24.45 9.67 5.94
CA LEU A 71 -24.29 10.82 5.05
C LEU A 71 -25.43 11.82 5.29
N PHE A 72 -25.08 13.00 5.81
CA PHE A 72 -26.02 14.09 6.06
C PHE A 72 -25.73 15.30 5.16
N SER A 73 -26.75 16.12 4.92
CA SER A 73 -26.55 17.49 4.46
C SER A 73 -26.01 18.33 5.62
N ASN A 74 -24.69 18.52 5.64
CA ASN A 74 -24.00 19.21 6.71
C ASN A 74 -23.91 20.72 6.43
N PHE A 75 -24.46 21.53 7.34
CA PHE A 75 -24.37 23.00 7.32
C PHE A 75 -23.60 23.56 8.53
N ILE A 76 -22.72 22.75 9.13
CA ILE A 76 -21.93 23.11 10.31
C ILE A 76 -20.96 24.26 10.02
N GLY A 77 -20.41 24.33 8.80
CA GLY A 77 -19.44 25.34 8.40
C GLY A 77 -18.06 25.07 8.99
N GLN A 78 -17.45 26.07 9.64
CA GLN A 78 -16.12 25.99 10.25
C GLN A 78 -14.98 25.66 9.27
N GLY A 79 -15.07 26.15 8.03
CA GLY A 79 -14.02 25.99 7.01
C GLY A 79 -14.21 24.82 6.06
N TYR A 80 -15.23 23.98 6.25
CA TYR A 80 -15.59 22.90 5.33
C TYR A 80 -17.01 23.09 4.81
N TYR A 81 -17.16 23.09 3.48
CA TYR A 81 -18.42 23.30 2.80
C TYR A 81 -18.60 22.24 1.73
N GLY A 82 -19.76 21.58 1.70
CA GLY A 82 -20.08 20.59 0.69
C GLY A 82 -20.02 21.20 -0.72
N THR A 83 -19.50 20.44 -1.69
CA THR A 83 -19.37 20.88 -3.08
C THR A 83 -19.68 19.74 -4.04
N LEU A 84 -20.06 20.10 -5.27
CA LEU A 84 -20.21 19.16 -6.36
C LEU A 84 -18.88 19.08 -7.11
N MET A 85 -18.15 17.97 -6.94
CA MET A 85 -16.93 17.72 -7.72
C MET A 85 -17.31 17.43 -9.19
N PRO A 86 -16.83 18.22 -10.18
CA PRO A 86 -17.09 17.92 -11.58
C PRO A 86 -16.56 16.53 -11.94
N THR A 87 -17.41 15.69 -12.52
CA THR A 87 -17.08 14.28 -12.81
C THR A 87 -15.90 14.13 -13.76
N VAL A 88 -15.70 15.11 -14.65
CA VAL A 88 -14.53 15.15 -15.55
C VAL A 88 -13.21 15.33 -14.79
N ILE A 89 -13.20 16.11 -13.71
CA ILE A 89 -12.03 16.31 -12.85
C ILE A 89 -11.80 15.07 -12.00
N GLN A 90 -12.86 14.52 -11.40
CA GLN A 90 -12.78 13.28 -10.63
C GLN A 90 -12.13 12.16 -11.45
N ARG A 91 -12.70 11.87 -12.63
CA ARG A 91 -12.30 10.69 -13.42
C ARG A 91 -10.92 10.82 -14.06
N ASN A 92 -10.58 12.02 -14.55
CA ASN A 92 -9.40 12.21 -15.41
C ASN A 92 -8.19 12.78 -14.67
N ILE A 93 -8.39 13.33 -13.46
CA ILE A 93 -7.32 13.88 -12.63
C ILE A 93 -7.22 13.06 -11.33
N LEU A 94 -8.25 13.10 -10.46
CA LEU A 94 -8.17 12.48 -9.14
C LEU A 94 -8.02 10.94 -9.19
N GLU A 95 -8.73 10.29 -10.10
CA GLU A 95 -8.70 8.82 -10.28
C GLU A 95 -7.71 8.36 -11.35
N ASN A 96 -6.83 9.25 -11.84
CA ASN A 96 -5.87 8.95 -12.90
C ASN A 96 -4.44 8.88 -12.36
N PRO A 97 -3.77 7.71 -12.36
CA PRO A 97 -2.41 7.58 -11.85
C PRO A 97 -1.41 8.47 -12.57
N GLY A 98 -1.63 8.84 -13.83
CA GLY A 98 -0.76 9.78 -14.54
C GLY A 98 -0.69 11.18 -13.91
N TRP A 99 -1.63 11.51 -13.02
CA TRP A 99 -1.66 12.79 -12.31
C TRP A 99 -1.20 12.70 -10.85
N TYR A 100 -1.33 11.55 -10.19
CA TYR A 100 -1.07 11.44 -8.73
C TYR A 100 0.16 10.60 -8.35
N THR A 101 0.84 9.96 -9.30
CA THR A 101 2.04 9.14 -8.96
C THR A 101 3.35 9.91 -9.04
N ALA A 102 3.39 11.05 -9.73
CA ALA A 102 4.58 11.89 -9.82
C ALA A 102 4.87 12.62 -8.50
N TYR A 103 6.14 12.97 -8.29
CA TYR A 103 6.61 13.81 -7.18
C TYR A 103 7.38 15.03 -7.71
N THR A 104 7.52 16.08 -6.87
CA THR A 104 8.22 17.34 -7.23
C THR A 104 9.71 17.12 -7.46
#